data_AF-A0A7K2YVK7-F1
#
_entry.id   AF-A0A7K2YVK7-F1
#
_cell.length_a   1.000
_cell.length_b   1.000
_cell.length_c   1.000
_cell.angle_alpha   90.00
_cell.angle_beta   90.00
_cell.angle_gamma   90.00
#
_symmetry.space_group_name_H-M   'P 1'
#
loop_
_entity.id
_entity.type
_entity.pdbx_description
1 polymer ?
#
loop_
_entity_poly.entity_id
_entity_poly.type
_entity_poly.pdbx_seq_one_letter_code
_entity_poly.pdbx_strand_id
1 'polypeptide(L)'
;MRIAHRLAAVGGGIALALGGLVAVAPTADASAQDCYFYLLENHPGIDPAAAEGACVVSAEGGVVNRNACYGALREFYVPATIALEACRRAQV
;
A
#
# COMPACT_ATOMS: atom_id res chain seq x y z
N MET A 1 -23.96 20.66 -30.95
CA MET A 1 -22.89 19.65 -31.14
C MET A 1 -22.00 19.68 -29.91
N ARG A 2 -21.80 18.53 -29.25
CA ARG A 2 -21.06 18.38 -27.98
C ARG A 2 -19.56 18.34 -28.26
N ILE A 3 -18.77 19.14 -27.55
CA ILE A 3 -17.32 18.93 -27.43
C ILE A 3 -17.00 18.96 -25.94
N ALA A 4 -16.80 17.76 -25.39
CA ALA A 4 -16.25 17.54 -24.06
C ALA A 4 -14.75 17.83 -24.11
N HIS A 5 -14.26 18.73 -23.26
CA HIS A 5 -12.83 18.88 -23.02
C HIS A 5 -12.52 18.61 -21.55
N ARG A 6 -11.68 17.59 -21.39
CA ARG A 6 -11.17 17.02 -20.16
C ARG A 6 -10.31 18.06 -19.44
N LEU A 7 -10.61 18.35 -18.19
CA LEU A 7 -9.70 18.97 -17.22
C LEU A 7 -9.13 17.79 -16.42
N ALA A 8 -7.90 17.27 -16.59
CA ALA A 8 -6.59 17.92 -16.62
C ALA A 8 -6.32 18.76 -15.36
N ALA A 9 -6.24 18.08 -14.21
CA ALA A 9 -5.47 18.52 -13.05
C ALA A 9 -4.25 17.58 -12.99
N VAL A 10 -3.08 17.97 -13.53
CA VAL A 10 -2.07 18.83 -12.91
C VAL A 10 -1.60 18.27 -11.56
N GLY A 11 -0.56 17.45 -11.65
CA GLY A 11 0.41 17.18 -10.59
C GLY A 11 1.76 16.97 -11.28
N GLY A 12 2.73 17.86 -11.05
CA GLY A 12 4.01 17.95 -11.77
C GLY A 12 4.81 16.64 -11.78
N GLY A 13 5.68 16.38 -12.75
CA GLY A 13 6.63 17.32 -13.32
C GLY A 13 8.00 17.14 -12.68
N ILE A 14 8.59 15.93 -12.75
CA ILE A 14 10.04 15.70 -12.62
C ILE A 14 10.42 14.59 -13.60
N ALA A 15 11.03 14.98 -14.71
CA ALA A 15 11.76 14.07 -15.58
C ALA A 15 13.11 13.73 -14.92
N LEU A 16 13.25 12.51 -14.40
CA LEU A 16 14.56 11.95 -14.06
C LEU A 16 15.01 11.05 -15.21
N ALA A 17 15.61 11.69 -16.20
CA ALA A 17 16.44 11.01 -17.20
C ALA A 17 17.77 10.64 -16.55
N LEU A 18 17.86 9.46 -15.95
CA LEU A 18 19.13 8.79 -15.64
C LEU A 18 18.99 7.33 -16.03
N GLY A 19 19.69 6.95 -17.09
CA GLY A 19 19.82 5.58 -17.54
C GLY A 19 20.43 4.73 -16.44
N GLY A 20 19.67 3.75 -15.99
CA GLY A 20 20.03 2.77 -14.99
C GLY A 20 18.77 1.98 -14.73
N LEU A 21 18.87 0.66 -14.70
CA LEU A 21 17.76 -0.21 -14.32
C LEU A 21 17.30 0.19 -12.91
N VAL A 22 16.37 1.12 -12.81
CA VAL A 22 15.61 1.32 -11.60
C VAL A 22 14.67 0.13 -11.58
N ALA A 23 15.10 -0.92 -10.87
CA ALA A 23 14.19 -1.88 -10.31
C ALA A 23 13.00 -1.08 -9.80
N VAL A 24 11.82 -1.35 -10.35
CA VAL A 24 10.57 -0.73 -9.91
C VAL A 24 10.41 -1.18 -8.46
N ALA A 25 11.00 -0.44 -7.53
CA ALA A 25 10.57 -0.44 -6.15
C ALA A 25 9.10 -0.05 -6.28
N PRO A 26 8.15 -0.92 -5.88
CA PRO A 26 6.75 -0.57 -5.96
C PRO A 26 6.65 0.77 -5.25
N THR A 27 6.16 1.78 -5.96
CA THR A 27 5.83 3.06 -5.34
C THR A 27 4.83 2.70 -4.28
N ALA A 28 5.30 2.54 -3.03
CA ALA A 28 4.45 2.25 -1.91
C ALA A 28 3.47 3.41 -1.86
N ASP A 29 2.25 3.12 -2.31
CA ASP A 29 1.14 4.04 -2.29
C ASP A 29 1.07 4.60 -0.85
N ALA A 30 0.76 5.89 -0.67
CA ALA A 30 0.80 6.50 0.67
C ALA A 30 -0.03 5.69 1.69
N SER A 31 -1.08 5.02 1.20
CA SER A 31 -1.90 4.06 1.92
C SER A 31 -1.12 2.81 2.42
N ALA A 32 -0.25 2.21 1.61
CA ALA A 32 0.59 1.09 2.00
C ALA A 32 1.58 1.47 3.11
N GLN A 33 2.14 2.68 3.05
CA GLN A 33 3.03 3.21 4.08
C GLN A 33 2.30 3.42 5.40
N ASP A 34 1.07 3.94 5.38
CA ASP A 34 0.24 4.11 6.58
C ASP A 34 -0.05 2.75 7.27
N CYS A 35 -0.33 1.71 6.48
CA CYS A 35 -0.48 0.35 6.99
C CYS A 35 0.81 -0.17 7.65
N TYR A 36 1.95 0.00 6.99
CA TYR A 36 3.24 -0.47 7.47
C TYR A 36 3.63 0.17 8.79
N PHE A 37 3.56 1.50 8.88
CA PHE A 37 3.90 2.21 10.12
C PHE A 37 2.92 1.89 11.25
N TYR A 38 1.63 1.75 10.94
CA TYR A 38 0.64 1.31 11.93
C TYR A 38 0.98 -0.08 12.50
N LEU A 39 1.44 -1.02 11.66
CA LEU A 39 1.87 -2.35 12.10
C LEU A 39 3.12 -2.31 12.96
N LEU A 40 4.14 -1.53 12.60
CA LEU A 40 5.34 -1.40 13.43
C LEU A 40 5.04 -0.77 14.79
N GLU A 41 4.12 0.20 14.84
CA GLU A 41 3.74 0.86 16.07
C GLU A 41 2.90 -0.04 16.99
N ASN A 42 1.98 -0.82 16.43
CA ASN A 42 1.02 -1.62 17.21
C ASN A 42 1.43 -3.09 17.36
N HIS A 43 2.38 -3.57 16.56
CA HIS A 43 2.95 -4.91 16.61
C HIS A 43 4.45 -4.89 16.28
N PRO A 44 5.30 -4.33 17.18
CA PRO A 44 6.73 -4.11 16.91
C PRO A 44 7.56 -5.39 16.74
N GLY A 45 6.99 -6.57 17.01
CA GLY A 45 7.64 -7.87 16.79
C GLY A 45 7.41 -8.44 15.38
N ILE A 46 6.65 -7.74 14.52
CA ILE A 46 6.42 -8.19 13.15
C ILE A 46 7.72 -8.13 12.34
N ASP A 47 7.91 -9.11 11.45
CA ASP A 47 8.95 -9.01 10.44
C ASP A 47 8.64 -7.82 9.48
N PRO A 48 9.55 -6.85 9.32
CA PRO A 48 9.28 -5.68 8.49
C PRO A 48 8.96 -6.01 7.03
N ALA A 49 9.63 -7.01 6.45
CA ALA A 49 9.38 -7.39 5.05
C ALA A 49 8.00 -8.06 4.89
N ALA A 50 7.59 -8.86 5.87
CA ALA A 50 6.23 -9.43 5.92
C ALA A 50 5.16 -8.34 6.06
N ALA A 51 5.40 -7.33 6.91
CA ALA A 51 4.50 -6.20 7.10
C ALA A 51 4.33 -5.41 5.79
N GLU A 52 5.44 -5.04 5.14
CA GLU A 52 5.45 -4.30 3.88
C GLU A 52 4.73 -5.10 2.78
N GLY A 53 5.05 -6.38 2.63
CA GLY A 53 4.42 -7.25 1.64
C GLY A 53 2.90 -7.35 1.81
N ALA A 54 2.42 -7.53 3.04
CA ALA A 54 0.97 -7.58 3.31
C ALA A 54 0.28 -6.24 3.00
N CYS A 55 0.91 -5.11 3.34
CA CYS A 55 0.36 -3.78 3.08
C CYS A 55 0.30 -3.45 1.59
N VAL A 56 1.33 -3.83 0.81
CA VAL A 56 1.35 -3.65 -0.66
C VAL A 56 0.22 -4.41 -1.32
N VAL A 57 -0.03 -5.66 -0.89
CA VAL A 57 -1.16 -6.46 -1.41
C VAL A 57 -2.49 -5.72 -1.19
N SER A 58 -2.73 -5.18 0.00
CA SER A 58 -3.98 -4.47 0.26
C SER A 58 -4.09 -3.11 -0.46
N ALA A 59 -2.97 -2.50 -0.85
CA ALA A 59 -2.95 -1.24 -1.60
C ALA A 59 -3.42 -1.35 -3.04
N GLU A 60 -3.41 -2.57 -3.60
CA GLU A 60 -4.09 -2.86 -4.87
C GLU A 60 -5.63 -2.68 -4.79
N GLY A 61 -6.17 -2.57 -3.57
CA GLY A 61 -7.57 -2.27 -3.33
C GLY A 61 -8.50 -3.49 -3.46
N GLY A 62 -9.75 -3.31 -3.02
CA GLY A 62 -10.78 -4.35 -3.10
C GLY A 62 -10.77 -5.37 -1.96
N VAL A 63 -11.91 -6.07 -1.83
CA VAL A 63 -12.17 -6.97 -0.70
C VAL A 63 -11.26 -8.19 -0.70
N VAL A 64 -10.93 -8.74 -1.87
CA VAL A 64 -10.06 -9.91 -2.01
C VAL A 64 -8.67 -9.60 -1.48
N ASN A 65 -8.10 -8.47 -1.89
CA ASN A 65 -6.76 -8.03 -1.49
C ASN A 65 -6.70 -7.65 0.00
N ARG A 66 -7.75 -7.00 0.52
CA ARG A 66 -7.87 -6.78 1.97
C ARG A 66 -7.85 -8.09 2.76
N ASN A 67 -8.59 -9.10 2.29
CA ASN A 67 -8.66 -10.40 2.95
C ASN A 67 -7.33 -11.16 2.85
N ALA A 68 -6.62 -11.03 1.73
CA ALA A 68 -5.28 -11.60 1.56
C ALA A 68 -4.26 -10.96 2.53
N CYS A 69 -4.25 -9.62 2.63
CA CYS A 69 -3.47 -8.90 3.64
C CYS A 69 -3.80 -9.36 5.05
N TYR A 70 -5.09 -9.45 5.38
CA TYR A 70 -5.52 -9.92 6.70
C TYR A 70 -5.01 -11.35 6.98
N GLY A 71 -5.16 -12.27 6.03
CA GLY A 71 -4.66 -13.64 6.14
C GLY A 71 -3.16 -13.69 6.40
N ALA A 72 -2.37 -12.98 5.58
CA ALA A 72 -0.92 -12.91 5.74
C ALA A 72 -0.52 -12.40 7.13
N LEU A 73 -1.09 -11.28 7.59
CA LEU A 73 -0.78 -10.75 8.92
C LEU A 73 -1.16 -11.71 10.06
N ARG A 74 -2.23 -12.49 9.90
CA ARG A 74 -2.62 -13.50 10.90
C ARG A 74 -1.64 -14.67 10.98
N GLU A 75 -0.97 -15.03 9.88
CA GLU A 75 0.11 -16.04 9.87
C GLU A 75 1.33 -15.58 10.69
N PHE A 76 1.58 -14.26 10.74
CA PHE A 76 2.59 -13.63 11.59
C PHE A 76 2.08 -13.32 13.01
N TYR A 77 0.97 -13.93 13.43
CA TYR A 77 0.37 -13.77 14.76
C TYR A 77 -0.05 -12.32 15.12
N VAL A 78 -0.19 -11.43 14.14
CA VAL A 78 -0.69 -10.07 14.35
C VAL A 78 -2.12 -10.15 14.89
N PRO A 79 -2.47 -9.46 15.99
CA PRO A 79 -3.84 -9.47 16.53
C PRO A 79 -4.88 -9.08 15.47
N ALA A 80 -6.02 -9.77 15.46
CA ALA A 80 -7.02 -9.62 14.40
C ALA A 80 -7.51 -8.18 14.21
N THR A 81 -7.65 -7.42 15.30
CA THR A 81 -8.06 -6.00 15.26
C THR A 81 -7.01 -5.13 14.59
N ILE A 82 -5.73 -5.34 14.92
CA ILE A 82 -4.60 -4.62 14.33
C ILE A 82 -4.45 -4.99 12.85
N ALA A 83 -4.53 -6.29 12.52
CA ALA A 83 -4.43 -6.76 11.14
C ALA A 83 -5.54 -6.17 10.24
N LEU A 84 -6.79 -6.20 10.71
CA LEU A 84 -7.91 -5.68 9.94
C LEU A 84 -7.80 -4.16 9.72
N GLU A 85 -7.44 -3.41 10.76
CA GLU A 85 -7.31 -1.95 10.67
C GLU A 85 -6.11 -1.54 9.82
N ALA A 86 -4.99 -2.26 9.90
CA ALA A 86 -3.82 -2.06 9.03
C ALA A 86 -4.21 -2.24 7.55
N CYS A 87 -4.83 -3.36 7.20
CA CYS A 87 -5.24 -3.62 5.82
C CYS A 87 -6.30 -2.62 5.34
N ARG A 88 -7.18 -2.12 6.23
CA ARG A 88 -8.15 -1.08 5.87
C ARG A 88 -7.46 0.25 5.53
N ARG A 89 -6.39 0.61 6.25
CA ARG A 89 -5.58 1.82 5.99
C ARG A 89 -4.80 1.73 4.69
N ALA A 90 -4.41 0.53 4.29
CA ALA A 90 -3.77 0.29 2.99
C ALA A 90 -4.70 0.50 1.78
N GLN A 91 -6.02 0.58 1.95
CA GLN A 91 -6.93 0.82 0.82
C GLN A 91 -7.14 2.31 0.57
N VAL A 92 -7.01 2.72 -0.71
CA VAL A 92 -7.39 4.04 -1.22
C VAL A 92 -8.89 4.10 -1.54
#